data_AF-A0A4U5U4M6-F1
#
_entry.id   AF-A0A4U5U4M6-F1
#
_cell.length_a   1.000
_cell.length_b   1.000
_cell.length_c   1.000
_cell.angle_alpha   90.00
_cell.angle_beta   90.00
_cell.angle_gamma   90.00
#
_symmetry.space_group_name_H-M   'P 1'
#
loop_
_entity.id
_entity.type
_entity.pdbx_description
1 polymer ?
#
loop_
_entity_poly.entity_id
_entity_poly.type
_entity_poly.pdbx_seq_one_letter_code
_entity_poly.pdbx_strand_id
1 'polypeptide(L)'
;MTAFCLIAMQESYSVCNIPVQNLSSNINKAVAYLENRLPSLTYSYAVSMTSYALANANKLNKQKLMGFASADLTHWPVSKGNVYTLEATAYALLALVKVKAFQDARRVVRWFNEQQRQSGNYGSTQATMMVYQALAEYWAIAPEPPYNLNVDVELPGRSQPLNYTFNKGNFATRTSNVKTINKDVKVTATGTGEAVMTMVSMYYALPKEKENNCQNFNLSVQLIQGNLSRHFIWFFLLVFGLFFKNKTHDAGMSILDIGLLTGFTADTNDLKLLSSGHAKIMSKYEMNTALSEKGSLIIYLDKVSHTREEEITFKVNQDYNVGVLQPAAVSIYEYYEQTPCVKFYHPERRSGELLQLCKKDECTCAEENCSMQKKGKISNDLRTEKSCETTPTSKIDFVYKVGLEKTENGLSTDIYTMRVLEVIKGESYDVNPEGQLRTFLSFPHCRVALDLVKGKNYLIMGTSKDIHKDDDNRSFQYVLGETTWIEYWPTNAECQIEKHRQTCVGLEEMQQQYELVGCGQ
;
A
#
# COMPACT_ATOMS: atom_id res chain seq x y z
N MET A 1 -1.17 16.42 -30.88
CA MET A 1 -0.61 15.43 -31.82
C MET A 1 0.37 16.05 -32.81
N THR A 2 0.00 17.04 -33.64
CA THR A 2 0.92 17.65 -34.63
C THR A 2 2.24 18.14 -34.02
N ALA A 3 2.19 18.86 -32.89
CA ALA A 3 3.39 19.32 -32.21
C ALA A 3 4.29 18.16 -31.72
N PHE A 4 3.69 17.11 -31.14
CA PHE A 4 4.40 15.91 -30.70
C PHE A 4 5.16 15.23 -31.86
N CYS A 5 4.48 14.98 -32.98
CA CYS A 5 5.11 14.40 -34.16
C CYS A 5 6.20 15.32 -34.75
N LEU A 6 5.98 16.64 -34.74
CA LEU A 6 6.96 17.62 -35.21
C LEU A 6 8.24 17.59 -34.38
N ILE A 7 8.14 17.55 -33.05
CA ILE A 7 9.29 17.44 -32.14
C ILE A 7 10.12 16.20 -32.49
N ALA A 8 9.49 15.04 -32.63
CA ALA A 8 10.18 13.80 -33.00
C ALA A 8 10.87 13.89 -34.37
N MET A 9 10.23 14.51 -35.37
CA MET A 9 10.83 14.75 -36.69
C MET A 9 12.01 15.73 -36.64
N GLN A 10 11.95 16.74 -35.77
CA GLN A 10 13.03 17.72 -35.58
C GLN A 10 14.24 17.09 -34.90
N GLU A 11 14.03 16.28 -33.85
CA GLU A 11 15.12 15.61 -33.12
C GLU A 11 15.82 14.54 -33.99
N SER A 12 15.08 13.84 -34.84
CA SER A 12 15.63 12.85 -35.79
C SER A 12 16.18 13.45 -37.09
N TYR A 13 16.05 14.76 -37.30
CA TYR A 13 16.37 15.41 -38.59
C TYR A 13 17.83 15.19 -39.02
N SER A 14 18.78 15.28 -38.08
CA SER A 14 20.22 15.12 -38.36
C SER A 14 20.58 13.73 -38.89
N VAL A 15 19.80 12.71 -38.56
CA VAL A 15 20.01 11.31 -38.99
C VAL A 15 19.20 11.00 -40.26
N CYS A 16 17.98 11.52 -40.34
CA CYS A 16 17.01 11.13 -41.36
C CYS A 16 16.91 12.08 -42.57
N ASN A 17 17.66 13.18 -42.62
CA ASN A 17 17.57 14.15 -43.73
C ASN A 17 18.00 13.60 -45.11
N ILE A 18 18.87 12.58 -45.14
CA ILE A 18 19.37 11.93 -46.37
C ILE A 18 18.39 10.87 -46.90
N PRO A 19 17.90 9.92 -46.08
CA PRO A 19 17.02 8.85 -46.59
C PRO A 19 15.59 9.30 -46.92
N VAL A 20 15.09 10.40 -46.34
CA VAL A 20 13.69 10.82 -46.52
C VAL A 20 13.59 12.09 -47.37
N GLN A 21 13.42 11.91 -48.68
CA GLN A 21 13.09 13.01 -49.58
C GLN A 21 11.75 13.63 -49.14
N ASN A 22 11.77 14.94 -48.81
CA ASN A 22 10.65 15.77 -48.30
C ASN A 22 10.51 15.95 -46.78
N LEU A 23 11.40 15.40 -45.94
CA LEU A 23 11.30 15.62 -44.47
C LEU A 23 11.31 17.12 -44.09
N SER A 24 12.21 17.90 -44.69
CA SER A 24 12.30 19.35 -44.45
C SER A 24 11.02 20.10 -44.84
N SER A 25 10.42 19.77 -45.99
CA SER A 25 9.16 20.37 -46.45
C SER A 25 8.00 20.07 -45.48
N ASN A 26 7.92 18.83 -45.00
CA ASN A 26 6.89 18.41 -44.05
C ASN A 26 7.05 19.10 -42.69
N ILE A 27 8.27 19.23 -42.19
CA ILE A 27 8.59 20.00 -40.98
C ILE A 27 8.13 21.45 -41.14
N ASN A 28 8.46 22.10 -42.25
CA ASN A 28 8.09 23.50 -42.49
C ASN A 28 6.56 23.69 -42.55
N LYS A 29 5.82 22.77 -43.17
CA LYS A 29 4.34 22.79 -43.18
C LYS A 29 3.77 22.67 -41.77
N ALA A 30 4.29 21.75 -40.97
CA ALA A 30 3.84 21.56 -39.59
C ALA A 30 4.16 22.77 -38.70
N VAL A 31 5.34 23.38 -38.86
CA VAL A 31 5.72 24.64 -38.19
C VAL A 31 4.74 25.75 -38.54
N ALA A 32 4.48 25.98 -39.84
CA ALA A 32 3.56 27.03 -40.28
C ALA A 32 2.12 26.81 -39.76
N TYR A 33 1.65 25.56 -39.75
CA TYR A 33 0.35 25.22 -39.17
C TYR A 33 0.27 25.58 -37.67
N LEU A 34 1.29 25.20 -36.90
CA LEU A 34 1.32 25.44 -35.46
C LEU A 34 1.47 26.92 -35.12
N GLU A 35 2.28 27.66 -35.88
CA GLU A 35 2.46 29.12 -35.73
C GLU A 35 1.12 29.85 -35.91
N ASN A 36 0.35 29.49 -36.95
CA ASN A 36 -0.96 30.07 -37.21
C ASN A 36 -2.01 29.70 -36.14
N ARG A 37 -1.89 28.53 -35.51
CA ARG A 37 -2.86 28.06 -34.50
C ARG A 37 -2.51 28.51 -33.08
N LEU A 38 -1.25 28.81 -32.79
CA LEU A 38 -0.78 29.18 -31.45
C LEU A 38 -1.61 30.28 -30.76
N PRO A 39 -2.02 31.39 -31.42
CA PRO A 39 -2.84 32.42 -30.78
C PRO A 39 -4.16 31.89 -30.24
N SER A 40 -4.79 30.95 -30.97
CA SER A 40 -6.09 30.34 -30.63
C SER A 40 -6.02 29.29 -29.52
N LEU A 41 -4.82 28.84 -29.13
CA LEU A 41 -4.67 27.85 -28.07
C LEU A 41 -4.94 28.47 -26.69
N THR A 42 -5.79 27.78 -25.93
CA THR A 42 -6.21 28.15 -24.56
C THR A 42 -5.82 27.11 -23.51
N TYR A 43 -5.30 25.96 -23.91
CA TYR A 43 -4.93 24.89 -23.01
C TYR A 43 -3.42 24.88 -22.75
N SER A 44 -3.02 25.04 -21.49
CA SER A 44 -1.61 25.23 -21.07
C SER A 44 -0.68 24.13 -21.60
N TYR A 45 -1.10 22.86 -21.54
CA TYR A 45 -0.33 21.73 -22.06
C TYR A 45 -0.09 21.86 -23.58
N ALA A 46 -1.13 22.20 -24.34
CA ALA A 46 -1.01 22.38 -25.79
C ALA A 46 -0.11 23.58 -26.13
N VAL A 47 -0.25 24.70 -25.42
CA VAL A 47 0.60 25.88 -25.59
C VAL A 47 2.07 25.53 -25.32
N SER A 48 2.36 24.81 -24.23
CA SER A 48 3.73 24.47 -23.84
C SER A 48 4.41 23.55 -24.86
N MET A 49 3.74 22.47 -25.27
CA MET A 49 4.26 21.54 -26.28
C MET A 49 4.43 22.22 -27.64
N THR A 50 3.46 23.04 -28.08
CA THR A 50 3.59 23.80 -29.33
C THR A 50 4.72 24.83 -29.26
N SER A 51 4.91 25.47 -28.11
CA SER A 51 5.99 26.44 -27.90
C SER A 51 7.37 25.78 -28.03
N TYR A 52 7.56 24.58 -27.48
CA TYR A 52 8.82 23.83 -27.67
C TYR A 52 9.06 23.47 -29.15
N ALA A 53 8.04 22.94 -29.83
CA ALA A 53 8.16 22.60 -31.25
C ALA A 53 8.53 23.81 -32.13
N LEU A 54 8.00 24.99 -31.80
CA LEU A 54 8.34 26.25 -32.47
C LEU A 54 9.70 26.81 -32.03
N ALA A 55 10.11 26.60 -30.78
CA ALA A 55 11.44 26.98 -30.29
C ALA A 55 12.55 26.25 -31.05
N ASN A 56 12.38 24.96 -31.36
CA ASN A 56 13.29 24.19 -32.21
C ASN A 56 13.43 24.76 -33.64
N ALA A 57 12.43 25.52 -34.10
CA ALA A 57 12.44 26.22 -35.39
C ALA A 57 12.81 27.71 -35.26
N ASN A 58 13.33 28.15 -34.11
CA ASN A 58 13.63 29.55 -33.79
C ASN A 58 12.42 30.51 -33.91
N LYS A 59 11.21 30.00 -33.69
CA LYS A 59 9.94 30.73 -33.81
C LYS A 59 9.15 30.78 -32.50
N LEU A 60 9.84 30.77 -31.36
CA LEU A 60 9.18 30.80 -30.05
C LEU A 60 8.49 32.16 -29.80
N ASN A 61 7.18 32.14 -29.58
CA ASN A 61 6.47 33.28 -28.99
C ASN A 61 6.54 33.19 -27.45
N LYS A 62 7.61 33.75 -26.86
CA LYS A 62 7.86 33.68 -25.41
C LYS A 62 6.74 34.34 -24.59
N GLN A 63 6.17 35.44 -25.07
CA GLN A 63 5.08 36.14 -24.37
C GLN A 63 3.85 35.25 -24.22
N LYS A 64 3.45 34.56 -25.30
CA LYS A 64 2.34 33.61 -25.26
C LYS A 64 2.65 32.45 -24.31
N LEU A 65 3.86 31.89 -24.34
CA LEU A 65 4.25 30.82 -23.41
C LEU A 65 4.17 31.28 -21.95
N MET A 66 4.81 32.39 -21.60
CA MET A 66 4.83 32.92 -20.23
C MET A 66 3.45 33.37 -19.74
N GLY A 67 2.55 33.75 -20.64
CA GLY A 67 1.15 34.08 -20.29
C GLY A 67 0.34 32.89 -19.74
N PHE A 68 0.84 31.64 -19.89
CA PHE A 68 0.23 30.43 -19.33
C PHE A 68 1.00 29.87 -18.12
N ALA A 69 2.07 30.53 -17.70
CA ALA A 69 2.81 30.15 -16.51
C ALA A 69 1.98 30.46 -15.24
N SER A 70 2.32 29.78 -14.16
CA SER A 70 1.83 30.06 -12.81
C SER A 70 2.18 31.49 -12.37
N ALA A 71 1.50 32.00 -11.34
CA ALA A 71 1.71 33.38 -10.87
C ALA A 71 3.15 33.66 -10.40
N ASP A 72 3.84 32.64 -9.87
CA ASP A 72 5.25 32.68 -9.47
C ASP A 72 6.22 32.36 -10.63
N LEU A 73 5.71 32.10 -11.83
CA LEU A 73 6.46 31.81 -13.06
C LEU A 73 7.34 30.56 -12.97
N THR A 74 6.91 29.55 -12.19
CA THR A 74 7.69 28.33 -11.95
C THR A 74 7.19 27.12 -12.73
N HIS A 75 5.91 27.06 -13.09
CA HIS A 75 5.32 25.90 -13.76
C HIS A 75 4.12 26.28 -14.65
N TRP A 76 3.66 25.34 -15.47
CA TRP A 76 2.54 25.50 -16.40
C TRP A 76 1.35 24.63 -15.96
N PRO A 77 0.41 25.16 -15.15
CA PRO A 77 -0.65 24.37 -14.56
C PRO A 77 -1.62 23.82 -15.60
N VAL A 78 -2.05 22.57 -15.39
CA VAL A 78 -2.98 21.85 -16.25
C VAL A 78 -4.15 21.32 -15.41
N SER A 79 -5.38 21.62 -15.82
CA SER A 79 -6.60 21.25 -15.09
C SER A 79 -6.81 19.74 -14.93
N LYS A 80 -6.19 18.93 -15.81
CA LYS A 80 -6.23 17.46 -15.77
C LYS A 80 -5.35 16.84 -14.67
N GLY A 81 -4.58 17.63 -13.92
CA GLY A 81 -3.85 17.15 -12.74
C GLY A 81 -2.33 17.33 -12.82
N ASN A 82 -1.65 16.89 -11.75
CA ASN A 82 -0.23 17.19 -11.53
C ASN A 82 0.69 16.52 -12.57
N VAL A 83 0.42 15.29 -12.97
CA VAL A 83 1.27 14.57 -13.95
C VAL A 83 1.34 15.31 -15.28
N TYR A 84 0.20 15.81 -15.78
CA TYR A 84 0.15 16.60 -17.00
C TYR A 84 0.77 18.00 -16.81
N THR A 85 0.70 18.57 -15.61
CA THR A 85 1.38 19.83 -15.26
C THR A 85 2.90 19.66 -15.32
N LEU A 86 3.44 18.55 -14.82
CA LEU A 86 4.87 18.22 -14.89
C LEU A 86 5.34 18.12 -16.35
N GLU A 87 4.59 17.40 -17.17
CA GLU A 87 4.93 17.23 -18.58
C GLU A 87 4.83 18.54 -19.38
N ALA A 88 3.76 19.33 -19.18
CA ALA A 88 3.62 20.65 -19.79
C ALA A 88 4.79 21.58 -19.40
N THR A 89 5.14 21.58 -18.12
CA THR A 89 6.25 22.37 -17.58
C THR A 89 7.59 21.91 -18.17
N ALA A 90 7.76 20.62 -18.44
CA ALA A 90 8.98 20.08 -19.04
C ALA A 90 9.16 20.58 -20.49
N TYR A 91 8.08 20.58 -21.29
CA TYR A 91 8.09 21.20 -22.61
C TYR A 91 8.41 22.70 -22.54
N ALA A 92 7.83 23.42 -21.57
CA ALA A 92 8.11 24.84 -21.38
C ALA A 92 9.58 25.09 -21.01
N LEU A 93 10.16 24.28 -20.09
CA LEU A 93 11.58 24.34 -19.75
C LEU A 93 12.45 24.11 -20.97
N LEU A 94 12.18 23.07 -21.77
CA LEU A 94 12.90 22.81 -23.01
C LEU A 94 12.83 24.01 -23.97
N ALA A 95 11.64 24.61 -24.13
CA ALA A 95 11.48 25.80 -24.97
C ALA A 95 12.34 26.99 -24.48
N LEU A 96 12.36 27.25 -23.17
CA LEU A 96 13.16 28.31 -22.55
C LEU A 96 14.67 28.05 -22.70
N VAL A 97 15.09 26.80 -22.52
CA VAL A 97 16.48 26.35 -22.68
C VAL A 97 16.95 26.54 -24.13
N LYS A 98 16.12 26.18 -25.12
CA LYS A 98 16.45 26.37 -26.55
C LYS A 98 16.69 27.84 -26.91
N VAL A 99 15.92 28.78 -26.34
CA VAL A 99 16.15 30.22 -26.54
C VAL A 99 17.12 30.86 -25.55
N LYS A 100 17.84 30.06 -24.76
CA LYS A 100 18.84 30.49 -23.76
C LYS A 100 18.29 31.44 -22.69
N ALA A 101 17.02 31.33 -22.35
CA ALA A 101 16.38 32.10 -21.28
C ALA A 101 16.67 31.49 -19.88
N PHE A 102 17.95 31.40 -19.51
CA PHE A 102 18.41 30.62 -18.35
C PHE A 102 17.88 31.12 -17.00
N GLN A 103 17.63 32.42 -16.85
CA GLN A 103 17.09 32.98 -15.61
C GLN A 103 15.66 32.50 -15.33
N ASP A 104 14.83 32.41 -16.37
CA ASP A 104 13.47 31.88 -16.25
C ASP A 104 13.52 30.36 -16.08
N ALA A 105 14.35 29.68 -16.87
CA ALA A 105 14.55 28.23 -16.79
C ALA A 105 14.99 27.77 -15.38
N ARG A 106 15.87 28.51 -14.71
CA ARG A 106 16.35 28.17 -13.36
C ARG A 106 15.23 28.09 -12.33
N ARG A 107 14.20 28.93 -12.44
CA ARG A 107 13.03 28.89 -11.54
C ARG A 107 12.25 27.60 -11.72
N VAL A 108 12.07 27.18 -12.97
CA VAL A 108 11.39 25.93 -13.33
C VAL A 108 12.18 24.71 -12.86
N VAL A 109 13.51 24.73 -13.00
CA VAL A 109 14.39 23.65 -12.51
C VAL A 109 14.28 23.48 -11.00
N ARG A 110 14.28 24.58 -10.24
CA ARG A 110 14.09 24.52 -8.79
C ARG A 110 12.73 23.93 -8.41
N TRP A 111 11.68 24.31 -9.14
CA TRP A 111 10.35 23.73 -8.92
C TRP A 111 10.33 22.22 -9.17
N PHE A 112 10.99 21.72 -10.22
CA PHE A 112 11.06 20.27 -10.46
C PHE A 112 11.73 19.49 -9.32
N ASN A 113 12.73 20.07 -8.66
CA ASN A 113 13.37 19.43 -7.51
C ASN A 113 12.39 19.20 -6.35
N GLU A 114 11.35 20.01 -6.23
CA GLU A 114 10.29 19.86 -5.21
C GLU A 114 9.22 18.83 -5.62
N GLN A 115 9.16 18.46 -6.90
CA GLN A 115 8.12 17.57 -7.44
C GLN A 115 8.55 16.10 -7.54
N GLN A 116 9.82 15.80 -7.29
CA GLN A 116 10.35 14.45 -7.41
C GLN A 116 9.73 13.53 -6.35
N ARG A 117 9.11 12.42 -6.78
CA ARG A 117 8.50 11.45 -5.86
C ARG A 117 9.55 10.54 -5.21
N GLN A 118 9.13 9.78 -4.18
CA GLN A 118 9.98 8.93 -3.34
C GLN A 118 10.89 7.95 -4.11
N SER A 119 10.47 7.49 -5.30
CA SER A 119 11.22 6.57 -6.17
C SER A 119 12.07 7.29 -7.25
N GLY A 120 12.22 8.62 -7.14
CA GLY A 120 12.89 9.43 -8.15
C GLY A 120 12.07 9.61 -9.44
N ASN A 121 10.82 9.16 -9.50
CA ASN A 121 9.96 9.32 -10.67
C ASN A 121 9.02 10.54 -10.53
N TYR A 122 8.35 10.90 -11.62
CA TYR A 122 7.42 12.03 -11.69
C TYR A 122 5.97 11.58 -11.89
N GLY A 123 5.63 10.38 -11.38
CA GLY A 123 4.26 9.84 -11.37
C GLY A 123 3.80 9.12 -12.64
N SER A 124 4.39 9.39 -13.80
CA SER A 124 4.17 8.58 -15.01
C SER A 124 5.43 8.48 -15.86
N THR A 125 5.51 7.51 -16.76
CA THR A 125 6.65 7.32 -17.65
C THR A 125 6.89 8.53 -18.54
N GLN A 126 5.84 9.09 -19.14
CA GLN A 126 5.95 10.28 -20.01
C GLN A 126 6.44 11.50 -19.23
N ALA A 127 5.82 11.81 -18.08
CA ALA A 127 6.28 12.92 -17.25
C ALA A 127 7.73 12.71 -16.80
N THR A 128 8.08 11.49 -16.39
CA THR A 128 9.44 11.17 -15.93
C THR A 128 10.46 11.36 -17.04
N MET A 129 10.21 10.83 -18.24
CA MET A 129 11.11 10.98 -19.38
C MET A 129 11.27 12.44 -19.78
N MET A 130 10.16 13.17 -19.92
CA MET A 130 10.18 14.57 -20.35
C MET A 130 10.88 15.48 -19.33
N VAL A 131 10.62 15.30 -18.04
CA VAL A 131 11.27 16.09 -16.98
C VAL A 131 12.76 15.80 -16.94
N TYR A 132 13.18 14.53 -17.01
CA TYR A 132 14.60 14.20 -17.04
C TYR A 132 15.31 14.74 -18.27
N GLN A 133 14.70 14.66 -19.46
CA GLN A 133 15.24 15.26 -20.67
C GLN A 133 15.40 16.78 -20.50
N ALA A 134 14.38 17.47 -19.99
CA ALA A 134 14.41 18.91 -19.79
C ALA A 134 15.48 19.37 -18.80
N LEU A 135 15.61 18.65 -17.67
CA LEU A 135 16.65 18.90 -16.68
C LEU A 135 18.06 18.62 -17.24
N ALA A 136 18.23 17.52 -17.97
CA ALA A 136 19.51 17.17 -18.58
C ALA A 136 19.95 18.21 -19.61
N GLU A 137 19.05 18.64 -20.50
CA GLU A 137 19.34 19.69 -21.49
C GLU A 137 19.68 21.01 -20.81
N TYR A 138 18.98 21.39 -19.74
CA TYR A 138 19.33 22.58 -18.96
C TYR A 138 20.76 22.48 -18.40
N TRP A 139 21.08 21.40 -17.67
CA TRP A 139 22.39 21.24 -17.04
C TRP A 139 23.53 21.02 -18.05
N ALA A 140 23.23 20.55 -19.26
CA ALA A 140 24.23 20.38 -20.32
C ALA A 140 24.71 21.71 -20.92
N ILE A 141 23.87 22.76 -20.94
CA ILE A 141 24.18 24.02 -21.63
C ILE A 141 24.15 25.26 -20.73
N ALA A 142 23.46 25.21 -19.59
CA ALA A 142 23.38 26.34 -18.68
C ALA A 142 24.70 26.51 -17.91
N PRO A 143 25.19 27.74 -17.71
CA PRO A 143 26.38 27.97 -16.89
C PRO A 143 26.14 27.55 -15.44
N GLU A 144 26.98 26.64 -14.93
CA GLU A 144 26.90 26.17 -13.56
C GLU A 144 27.59 27.17 -12.61
N PRO A 145 26.89 27.72 -11.59
CA PRO A 145 27.51 28.55 -10.57
C PRO A 145 28.50 27.74 -9.72
N PRO A 146 29.56 28.34 -9.18
CA PRO A 146 30.47 27.65 -8.26
C PRO A 146 29.72 27.26 -6.97
N TYR A 147 29.94 26.03 -6.52
CA TYR A 147 29.38 25.49 -5.27
C TYR A 147 30.45 24.82 -4.41
N ASN A 148 30.31 25.00 -3.10
CA ASN A 148 31.06 24.33 -2.06
C ASN A 148 30.17 24.30 -0.81
N LEU A 149 29.43 23.21 -0.63
CA LEU A 149 28.40 23.07 0.39
C LEU A 149 28.84 22.00 1.41
N ASN A 150 28.71 22.30 2.70
CA ASN A 150 28.84 21.31 3.76
C ASN A 150 27.48 21.12 4.44
N VAL A 151 27.03 19.88 4.56
CA VAL A 151 25.72 19.48 5.08
C VAL A 151 25.91 18.48 6.20
N ASP A 152 25.51 18.86 7.41
CA ASP A 152 25.57 18.03 8.60
C ASP A 152 24.15 17.57 8.96
N VAL A 153 23.94 16.25 9.05
CA VAL A 153 22.64 15.63 9.36
C VAL A 153 22.70 14.93 10.71
N GLU A 154 21.99 15.47 11.69
CA GLU A 154 21.83 14.93 13.04
C GLU A 154 20.63 13.98 13.06
N LEU A 155 20.89 12.68 13.28
CA LEU A 155 19.88 11.63 13.28
C LEU A 155 19.56 11.15 14.71
N PRO A 156 18.30 10.82 15.01
CA PRO A 156 17.88 10.32 16.31
C PRO A 156 18.56 8.97 16.62
N GLY A 157 19.11 8.85 17.84
CA GLY A 157 19.81 7.63 18.29
C GLY A 157 21.28 7.54 17.87
N ARG A 158 21.83 8.54 17.18
CA ARG A 158 23.25 8.60 16.82
C ARG A 158 23.96 9.72 17.59
N SER A 159 25.16 9.46 18.09
CA SER A 159 25.95 10.42 18.88
C SER A 159 26.73 11.43 18.04
N GLN A 160 27.06 11.10 16.78
CA GLN A 160 27.77 11.99 15.85
C GLN A 160 26.93 12.28 14.60
N PRO A 161 26.92 13.54 14.12
CA PRO A 161 26.25 13.91 12.88
C PRO A 161 26.88 13.22 11.66
N LEU A 162 26.09 13.07 10.60
CA LEU A 162 26.57 12.67 9.28
C LEU A 162 27.00 13.91 8.52
N ASN A 163 28.30 14.01 8.22
CA ASN A 163 28.86 15.17 7.53
C ASN A 163 29.05 14.86 6.05
N TYR A 164 28.50 15.70 5.18
CA TYR A 164 28.58 15.58 3.73
C TYR A 164 29.11 16.87 3.11
N THR A 165 30.17 16.75 2.31
CA THR A 165 30.74 17.89 1.57
C THR A 165 30.49 17.72 0.08
N PHE A 166 29.81 18.69 -0.52
CA PHE A 166 29.48 18.74 -1.94
C PHE A 166 30.30 19.83 -2.66
N ASN A 167 31.18 19.38 -3.56
CA ASN A 167 32.00 20.23 -4.41
C ASN A 167 32.27 19.51 -5.76
N LYS A 168 33.00 20.15 -6.68
CA LYS A 168 33.31 19.55 -8.00
C LYS A 168 33.99 18.18 -7.95
N GLY A 169 34.72 17.87 -6.88
CA GLY A 169 35.36 16.57 -6.67
C GLY A 169 34.47 15.55 -5.95
N ASN A 170 33.38 15.99 -5.32
CA ASN A 170 32.52 15.17 -4.48
C ASN A 170 31.04 15.57 -4.65
N PHE A 171 30.47 15.30 -5.82
CA PHE A 171 29.10 15.69 -6.19
C PHE A 171 28.08 14.53 -6.12
N ALA A 172 28.54 13.33 -5.76
CA ALA A 172 27.70 12.14 -5.77
C ALA A 172 26.65 12.16 -4.65
N THR A 173 25.45 11.66 -4.97
CA THR A 173 24.35 11.46 -4.01
C THR A 173 24.79 10.59 -2.84
N ARG A 174 24.37 10.96 -1.63
CA ARG A 174 24.64 10.25 -0.38
C ARG A 174 23.33 9.74 0.23
N THR A 175 23.32 8.47 0.62
CA THR A 175 22.14 7.82 1.21
C THR A 175 22.49 7.26 2.58
N SER A 176 21.59 7.41 3.55
CA SER A 176 21.72 6.83 4.88
C SER A 176 20.38 6.31 5.37
N ASN A 177 20.39 5.11 5.94
CA ASN A 177 19.19 4.45 6.45
C ASN A 177 19.12 4.56 7.97
N VAL A 178 17.92 4.77 8.49
CA VAL A 178 17.63 4.87 9.93
C VAL A 178 16.50 3.89 10.26
N LYS A 179 16.62 3.19 11.40
CA LYS A 179 15.65 2.18 11.83
C LYS A 179 14.43 2.78 12.56
N THR A 180 14.37 4.09 12.73
CA THR A 180 13.34 4.79 13.52
C THR A 180 12.57 5.74 12.62
N ILE A 181 11.25 5.71 12.71
CA ILE A 181 10.33 6.62 12.03
C ILE A 181 9.75 7.65 13.01
N ASN A 182 9.18 8.75 12.51
CA ASN A 182 8.50 9.78 13.30
C ASN A 182 9.36 10.42 14.40
N LYS A 183 10.63 10.69 14.09
CA LYS A 183 11.55 11.43 14.96
C LYS A 183 12.14 12.60 14.17
N ASP A 184 12.35 13.71 14.86
CA ASP A 184 12.89 14.91 14.23
C ASP A 184 14.35 14.69 13.81
N VAL A 185 14.68 15.22 12.63
CA VAL A 185 16.03 15.22 12.06
C VAL A 185 16.46 16.67 11.91
N LYS A 186 17.65 17.01 12.40
CA LYS A 186 18.21 18.36 12.27
C LYS A 186 19.26 18.39 11.18
N VAL A 187 19.12 19.35 10.26
CA VAL A 187 20.00 19.50 9.09
C VAL A 187 20.63 20.88 9.14
N THR A 188 21.95 20.94 9.07
CA THR A 188 22.71 22.20 9.03
C THR A 188 23.48 22.27 7.72
N ALA A 189 23.18 23.27 6.88
CA ALA A 189 23.87 23.48 5.61
C ALA A 189 24.67 24.79 5.64
N THR A 190 25.94 24.74 5.25
CA THR A 190 26.87 25.88 5.24
C THR A 190 27.65 25.94 3.94
N GLY A 191 28.07 27.14 3.51
CA GLY A 191 28.82 27.34 2.27
C GLY A 191 27.96 27.88 1.12
N THR A 192 28.41 27.66 -0.12
CA THR A 192 27.75 28.18 -1.33
C THR A 192 27.21 27.04 -2.19
N GLY A 193 26.05 27.25 -2.81
CA GLY A 193 25.40 26.27 -3.68
C GLY A 193 23.99 25.94 -3.22
N GLU A 194 23.37 24.99 -3.91
CA GLU A 194 22.04 24.47 -3.60
C GLU A 194 22.14 22.94 -3.52
N ALA A 195 21.49 22.34 -2.53
CA ALA A 195 21.35 20.89 -2.42
C ALA A 195 19.91 20.54 -2.07
N VAL A 196 19.50 19.34 -2.49
CA VAL A 196 18.17 18.80 -2.24
C VAL A 196 18.33 17.61 -1.31
N MET A 197 17.53 17.56 -0.25
CA MET A 197 17.46 16.44 0.68
C MET A 197 16.06 15.83 0.65
N THR A 198 15.98 14.53 0.45
CA THR A 198 14.72 13.78 0.44
C THR A 198 14.72 12.78 1.58
N MET A 199 13.71 12.83 2.43
CA MET A 199 13.50 11.87 3.52
C MET A 199 12.33 10.96 3.18
N VAL A 200 12.56 9.65 3.14
CA VAL A 200 11.55 8.64 2.82
C VAL A 200 11.39 7.71 4.02
N SER A 201 10.17 7.57 4.51
CA SER A 201 9.82 6.61 5.57
C SER A 201 9.00 5.47 4.97
N MET A 202 9.52 4.25 5.08
CA MET A 202 8.82 3.03 4.68
C MET A 202 8.30 2.32 5.93
N TYR A 203 7.00 2.07 5.98
CA TYR A 203 6.34 1.40 7.10
C TYR A 203 5.13 0.62 6.59
N TYR A 204 4.77 -0.43 7.32
CA TYR A 204 3.51 -1.13 7.07
C TYR A 204 2.36 -0.28 7.61
N ALA A 205 1.50 0.18 6.71
CA ALA A 205 0.28 0.89 7.06
C ALA A 205 -0.89 -0.09 7.04
N LEU A 206 -1.82 0.06 7.99
CA LEU A 206 -3.13 -0.59 7.89
C LEU A 206 -3.83 -0.09 6.61
N PRO A 207 -4.33 -1.00 5.76
CA PRO A 207 -5.12 -0.60 4.61
C PRO A 207 -6.37 0.13 5.08
N LYS A 208 -6.36 1.45 4.94
CA LYS A 208 -7.54 2.27 5.21
C LYS A 208 -8.49 2.09 4.03
N GLU A 209 -9.59 1.37 4.25
CA GLU A 209 -10.75 1.47 3.38
C GLU A 209 -11.29 2.90 3.49
N LYS A 210 -10.79 3.82 2.66
CA LYS A 210 -11.53 5.05 2.43
C LYS A 210 -12.65 4.69 1.48
N GLU A 211 -13.89 4.81 1.93
CA GLU A 211 -15.10 4.63 1.10
C GLU A 211 -15.01 5.41 -0.24
N ASN A 212 -14.21 6.47 -0.28
CA ASN A 212 -13.97 7.33 -1.44
C ASN A 212 -12.74 6.99 -2.32
N ASN A 213 -12.10 5.81 -2.18
CA ASN A 213 -10.92 5.44 -2.99
C ASN A 213 -11.23 5.25 -4.48
N CYS A 214 -12.50 5.02 -4.85
CA CYS A 214 -12.90 4.73 -6.23
C CYS A 214 -13.62 5.93 -6.88
N GLN A 215 -12.89 7.04 -7.08
CA GLN A 215 -13.46 8.27 -7.65
C GLN A 215 -13.78 8.12 -9.14
N ASN A 216 -12.84 7.56 -9.91
CA ASN A 216 -12.90 7.53 -11.37
C ASN A 216 -13.39 6.18 -11.92
N PHE A 217 -13.25 5.10 -11.15
CA PHE A 217 -13.62 3.75 -11.56
C PHE A 217 -14.70 3.16 -10.65
N ASN A 218 -15.53 2.30 -11.22
CA ASN A 218 -16.30 1.31 -10.50
C ASN A 218 -15.62 -0.05 -10.73
N LEU A 219 -15.20 -0.68 -9.65
CA LEU A 219 -14.50 -1.97 -9.65
C LEU A 219 -15.30 -2.93 -8.78
N SER A 220 -15.77 -4.02 -9.37
CA SER A 220 -16.30 -5.18 -8.66
C SER A 220 -15.32 -6.33 -8.76
N VAL A 221 -15.14 -7.06 -7.66
CA VAL A 221 -14.25 -8.23 -7.59
C VAL A 221 -15.02 -9.36 -6.92
N GLN A 222 -15.07 -10.51 -7.57
CA GLN A 222 -15.74 -11.70 -7.05
C GLN A 222 -14.84 -12.92 -7.23
N LEU A 223 -14.77 -13.75 -6.19
CA LEU A 223 -14.09 -15.04 -6.24
C LEU A 223 -15.14 -16.14 -6.09
N ILE A 224 -15.38 -16.87 -7.18
CA ILE A 224 -16.42 -17.90 -7.25
C ILE A 224 -15.75 -19.27 -7.21
N GLN A 225 -16.21 -20.15 -6.33
CA GLN A 225 -15.69 -21.50 -6.26
C GLN A 225 -16.11 -22.31 -7.48
N GLY A 226 -15.14 -22.79 -8.26
CA GLY A 226 -15.38 -23.67 -9.38
C GLY A 226 -15.48 -25.12 -8.91
N ASN A 227 -16.53 -25.83 -9.33
CA ASN A 227 -16.69 -27.25 -9.03
C ASN A 227 -16.63 -28.04 -10.34
N LEU A 228 -15.51 -28.72 -10.61
CA LEU A 228 -15.43 -29.68 -11.73
C LEU A 228 -15.31 -31.10 -11.19
N SER A 229 -16.34 -31.89 -11.47
CA SER A 229 -16.59 -33.23 -10.95
C SER A 229 -15.61 -34.32 -11.42
N ARG A 230 -14.37 -34.02 -11.80
CA ARG A 230 -13.47 -35.08 -12.28
C ARG A 230 -12.02 -35.06 -11.86
N HIS A 231 -11.40 -33.96 -11.47
CA HIS A 231 -10.01 -33.96 -10.96
C HIS A 231 -9.93 -33.09 -9.72
N PHE A 232 -9.19 -33.56 -8.71
CA PHE A 232 -8.99 -33.01 -7.35
C PHE A 232 -8.32 -31.62 -7.29
N ILE A 233 -8.58 -30.73 -8.25
CA ILE A 233 -8.02 -29.38 -8.28
C ILE A 233 -9.13 -28.41 -7.89
N TRP A 234 -9.04 -27.87 -6.68
CA TRP A 234 -9.84 -26.71 -6.27
C TRP A 234 -9.34 -25.50 -7.06
N PHE A 235 -10.16 -25.05 -8.01
CA PHE A 235 -9.92 -23.79 -8.70
C PHE A 235 -11.04 -22.82 -8.38
N PHE A 236 -10.71 -21.54 -8.42
CA PHE A 236 -11.69 -20.47 -8.30
C PHE A 236 -11.73 -19.69 -9.60
N LEU A 237 -12.90 -19.17 -9.95
CA LEU A 237 -13.07 -18.18 -11.01
C LEU A 237 -12.97 -16.80 -10.36
N LEU A 238 -11.97 -16.04 -10.79
CA LEU A 238 -11.79 -14.66 -10.37
C LEU A 238 -12.42 -13.77 -11.45
N VAL A 239 -13.45 -13.03 -11.05
CA VAL A 239 -14.29 -12.20 -11.92
C VAL A 239 -14.13 -10.73 -11.53
N PHE A 240 -13.88 -9.89 -12.52
CA PHE A 240 -13.75 -8.44 -12.37
C PHE A 240 -14.79 -7.73 -13.22
N GLY A 241 -15.55 -6.81 -12.65
CA GLY A 241 -16.38 -5.86 -13.39
C GLY A 241 -15.74 -4.47 -13.37
N LEU A 242 -15.47 -3.93 -14.55
CA LEU A 242 -14.74 -2.68 -14.75
C LEU A 242 -15.62 -1.65 -15.45
N PHE A 243 -15.75 -0.46 -14.88
CA PHE A 243 -16.49 0.63 -15.50
C PHE A 243 -15.88 2.00 -15.16
N PHE A 244 -15.75 2.88 -16.14
CA PHE A 244 -15.23 4.23 -15.94
C PHE A 244 -16.37 5.21 -15.66
N LYS A 245 -16.31 5.93 -14.53
CA LYS A 245 -17.41 6.79 -14.04
C LYS A 245 -17.60 8.10 -14.81
N ASN A 246 -16.80 8.36 -15.84
CA ASN A 246 -16.91 9.59 -16.62
C ASN A 246 -18.17 9.61 -17.48
N LYS A 247 -18.71 10.79 -17.77
CA LYS A 247 -19.94 10.94 -18.57
C LYS A 247 -19.68 11.20 -20.06
N THR A 248 -18.43 11.51 -20.43
CA THR A 248 -18.13 12.09 -21.74
C THR A 248 -17.15 11.29 -22.58
N HIS A 249 -16.30 10.47 -21.96
CA HIS A 249 -15.26 9.71 -22.66
C HIS A 249 -14.86 8.44 -21.91
N ASP A 250 -14.37 7.46 -22.66
CA ASP A 250 -13.73 6.25 -22.13
C ASP A 250 -12.40 6.61 -21.45
N ALA A 251 -11.98 5.80 -20.46
CA ALA A 251 -10.64 5.91 -19.90
C ALA A 251 -9.60 5.54 -20.96
N GLY A 252 -8.41 6.14 -20.88
CA GLY A 252 -7.29 5.74 -21.73
C GLY A 252 -6.71 4.38 -21.30
N MET A 253 -5.48 4.12 -21.73
CA MET A 253 -4.74 2.93 -21.31
C MET A 253 -4.75 2.81 -19.79
N SER A 254 -5.28 1.69 -19.29
CA SER A 254 -5.50 1.44 -17.88
C SER A 254 -4.77 0.17 -17.45
N ILE A 255 -4.33 0.14 -16.20
CA ILE A 255 -3.68 -1.02 -15.59
C ILE A 255 -4.62 -1.61 -14.55
N LEU A 256 -4.84 -2.92 -14.63
CA LEU A 256 -5.44 -3.73 -13.58
C LEU A 256 -4.32 -4.53 -12.91
N ASP A 257 -3.93 -4.11 -11.70
CA ASP A 257 -2.89 -4.74 -10.88
C ASP A 257 -3.54 -5.64 -9.83
N ILE A 258 -3.30 -6.95 -9.94
CA ILE A 258 -3.94 -8.01 -9.18
C ILE A 258 -2.89 -8.66 -8.30
N GLY A 259 -2.97 -8.43 -7.00
CA GLY A 259 -2.27 -9.26 -6.03
C GLY A 259 -2.90 -10.64 -6.00
N LEU A 260 -2.11 -11.70 -6.12
CA LEU A 260 -2.60 -13.06 -5.94
C LEU A 260 -2.60 -13.44 -4.45
N LEU A 261 -3.51 -14.33 -4.07
CA LEU A 261 -3.49 -14.94 -2.73
C LEU A 261 -2.24 -15.83 -2.61
N THR A 262 -1.63 -15.87 -1.42
CA THR A 262 -0.48 -16.74 -1.19
C THR A 262 -0.85 -18.20 -1.49
N GLY A 263 -0.04 -18.87 -2.30
CA GLY A 263 -0.29 -20.25 -2.73
C GLY A 263 -1.23 -20.40 -3.93
N PHE A 264 -1.67 -19.30 -4.54
CA PHE A 264 -2.50 -19.30 -5.76
C PHE A 264 -1.74 -18.84 -6.99
N THR A 265 -2.04 -19.44 -8.14
CA THR A 265 -1.51 -19.03 -9.45
C THR A 265 -2.63 -18.86 -10.48
N ALA A 266 -2.47 -17.90 -11.39
CA ALA A 266 -3.44 -17.66 -12.45
C ALA A 266 -3.25 -18.64 -13.62
N ASP A 267 -4.36 -19.12 -14.20
CA ASP A 267 -4.34 -20.02 -15.35
C ASP A 267 -3.86 -19.27 -16.60
N THR A 268 -2.69 -19.66 -17.09
CA THR A 268 -2.05 -18.98 -18.23
C THR A 268 -2.78 -19.20 -19.55
N ASN A 269 -3.59 -20.25 -19.69
CA ASN A 269 -4.33 -20.51 -20.92
C ASN A 269 -5.51 -19.54 -21.06
N ASP A 270 -6.24 -19.30 -19.97
CA ASP A 270 -7.32 -18.31 -19.92
C ASP A 270 -6.78 -16.91 -20.23
N LEU A 271 -5.65 -16.53 -19.60
CA LEU A 271 -5.01 -15.23 -19.84
C LEU A 271 -4.55 -15.07 -21.30
N LYS A 272 -4.02 -16.13 -21.91
CA LYS A 272 -3.65 -16.13 -23.33
C LYS A 272 -4.87 -15.89 -24.20
N LEU A 273 -5.98 -16.60 -23.96
CA LEU A 273 -7.23 -16.45 -24.71
C LEU A 273 -7.77 -15.01 -24.64
N LEU A 274 -7.73 -14.39 -23.46
CA LEU A 274 -8.13 -12.99 -23.26
C LEU A 274 -7.23 -11.97 -23.98
N SER A 275 -5.96 -12.34 -24.21
CA SER A 275 -4.98 -11.47 -24.88
C SER A 275 -4.87 -11.67 -26.40
N SER A 276 -5.20 -12.85 -26.93
CA SER A 276 -5.00 -13.21 -28.35
C SER A 276 -6.29 -13.39 -29.14
N GLY A 277 -7.46 -13.25 -28.51
CA GLY A 277 -8.76 -13.39 -29.18
C GLY A 277 -9.08 -12.26 -30.16
N HIS A 278 -10.05 -12.49 -31.05
CA HIS A 278 -10.55 -11.49 -32.01
C HIS A 278 -11.28 -10.32 -31.34
N ALA A 279 -11.86 -10.56 -30.15
CA ALA A 279 -12.42 -9.55 -29.26
C ALA A 279 -11.45 -9.31 -28.10
N LYS A 280 -10.26 -8.81 -28.42
CA LYS A 280 -9.18 -8.57 -27.46
C LYS A 280 -9.62 -7.55 -26.40
N ILE A 281 -9.83 -8.01 -25.18
CA ILE A 281 -10.12 -7.14 -24.01
C ILE A 281 -8.79 -6.68 -23.37
N MET A 282 -7.77 -7.54 -23.39
CA MET A 282 -6.48 -7.31 -22.73
C MET A 282 -5.35 -7.13 -23.74
N SER A 283 -4.62 -6.03 -23.66
CA SER A 283 -3.48 -5.69 -24.52
C SER A 283 -2.30 -6.63 -24.30
N LYS A 284 -1.97 -6.83 -23.02
CA LYS A 284 -0.83 -7.61 -22.52
C LYS A 284 -1.12 -8.03 -21.07
N TYR A 285 -0.49 -9.10 -20.60
CA TYR A 285 -0.41 -9.41 -19.18
C TYR A 285 1.03 -9.74 -18.79
N GLU A 286 1.38 -9.49 -17.54
CA GLU A 286 2.69 -9.79 -16.96
C GLU A 286 2.46 -10.42 -15.59
N MET A 287 3.04 -11.61 -15.38
CA MET A 287 3.11 -12.22 -14.05
C MET A 287 4.46 -11.88 -13.46
N ASN A 288 4.45 -11.21 -12.31
CA ASN A 288 5.65 -10.77 -11.63
C ASN A 288 5.80 -11.53 -10.31
N THR A 289 6.82 -12.35 -10.23
CA THR A 289 7.25 -13.02 -8.98
C THR A 289 8.32 -12.24 -8.24
N ALA A 290 8.90 -11.20 -8.85
CA ALA A 290 10.05 -10.46 -8.32
C ALA A 290 9.68 -9.17 -7.56
N LEU A 291 8.52 -8.57 -7.85
CA LEU A 291 8.08 -7.30 -7.21
C LEU A 291 7.13 -7.47 -6.03
N SER A 292 6.64 -8.69 -5.75
CA SER A 292 5.72 -8.96 -4.65
C SER A 292 5.97 -10.35 -4.06
N GLU A 293 6.13 -10.43 -2.73
CA GLU A 293 6.22 -11.70 -2.00
C GLU A 293 4.99 -12.60 -2.20
N LYS A 294 3.85 -12.04 -2.62
CA LYS A 294 2.58 -12.73 -2.85
C LYS A 294 2.34 -13.15 -4.30
N GLY A 295 3.24 -12.79 -5.22
CA GLY A 295 3.00 -12.87 -6.66
C GLY A 295 1.99 -11.82 -7.13
N SER A 296 2.28 -11.12 -8.22
CA SER A 296 1.36 -10.15 -8.82
C SER A 296 1.10 -10.45 -10.29
N LEU A 297 -0.13 -10.18 -10.72
CA LEU A 297 -0.55 -10.26 -12.11
C LEU A 297 -0.97 -8.86 -12.56
N ILE A 298 -0.26 -8.32 -13.54
CA ILE A 298 -0.52 -7.01 -14.13
C ILE A 298 -1.18 -7.21 -15.48
N ILE A 299 -2.36 -6.64 -15.66
CA ILE A 299 -3.12 -6.66 -16.92
C ILE A 299 -3.17 -5.25 -17.49
N TYR A 300 -2.80 -5.13 -18.76
CA TYR A 300 -2.85 -3.89 -19.52
C TYR A 300 -4.11 -3.86 -20.38
N LEU A 301 -4.90 -2.79 -20.25
CA LEU A 301 -6.12 -2.54 -21.00
C LEU A 301 -5.93 -1.31 -21.89
N ASP A 302 -6.32 -1.41 -23.16
CA ASP A 302 -6.19 -0.27 -24.10
C ASP A 302 -7.12 0.89 -23.71
N LYS A 303 -8.29 0.57 -23.17
CA LYS A 303 -9.28 1.51 -22.65
C LYS A 303 -10.21 0.82 -21.66
N VAL A 304 -10.95 1.60 -20.89
CA VAL A 304 -12.09 1.12 -20.07
C VAL A 304 -13.32 1.93 -20.44
N SER A 305 -14.41 1.25 -20.78
CA SER A 305 -15.61 1.92 -21.23
C SER A 305 -16.31 2.71 -20.13
N HIS A 306 -16.87 3.86 -20.50
CA HIS A 306 -17.74 4.66 -19.65
C HIS A 306 -19.24 4.41 -19.88
N THR A 307 -19.59 3.53 -20.83
CA THR A 307 -21.00 3.24 -21.19
C THR A 307 -21.42 1.81 -20.89
N ARG A 308 -20.49 0.85 -20.96
CA ARG A 308 -20.73 -0.56 -20.65
C ARG A 308 -19.73 -1.03 -19.60
N GLU A 309 -20.19 -1.91 -18.71
CA GLU A 309 -19.29 -2.62 -17.80
C GLU A 309 -18.54 -3.70 -18.59
N GLU A 310 -17.22 -3.73 -18.43
CA GLU A 310 -16.34 -4.72 -19.05
C GLU A 310 -15.99 -5.78 -18.01
N GLU A 311 -16.29 -7.03 -18.33
CA GLU A 311 -16.03 -8.17 -17.44
C GLU A 311 -14.75 -8.90 -17.87
N ILE A 312 -13.87 -9.17 -16.91
CA ILE A 312 -12.67 -10.00 -17.09
C ILE A 312 -12.75 -11.18 -16.12
N THR A 313 -12.66 -12.40 -16.66
CA THR A 313 -12.79 -13.62 -15.87
C THR A 313 -11.72 -14.63 -16.26
N PHE A 314 -11.02 -15.18 -15.26
CA PHE A 314 -10.06 -16.28 -15.46
C PHE A 314 -9.96 -17.17 -14.24
N LYS A 315 -9.48 -18.40 -14.43
CA LYS A 315 -9.25 -19.36 -13.33
C LYS A 315 -8.00 -19.02 -12.53
N VAL A 316 -8.09 -19.20 -11.22
CA VAL A 316 -6.95 -19.24 -10.29
C VAL A 316 -6.92 -20.60 -9.59
N ASN A 317 -5.75 -21.23 -9.60
CA ASN A 317 -5.53 -22.56 -9.02
C ASN A 317 -4.82 -22.41 -7.68
N GLN A 318 -5.24 -23.20 -6.70
CA GLN A 318 -4.54 -23.30 -5.41
C GLN A 318 -3.45 -24.37 -5.51
N ASP A 319 -2.20 -23.94 -5.62
CA ASP A 319 -1.05 -24.85 -5.72
C ASP A 319 -0.62 -25.37 -4.34
N TYR A 320 -0.86 -24.58 -3.29
CA TYR A 320 -0.51 -24.93 -1.90
C TYR A 320 -1.64 -24.59 -0.93
N ASN A 321 -1.86 -25.47 0.05
CA ASN A 321 -2.76 -25.20 1.16
C ASN A 321 -2.06 -24.28 2.18
N VAL A 322 -2.63 -23.09 2.38
CA VAL A 322 -2.16 -22.11 3.37
C VAL A 322 -3.14 -22.09 4.53
N GLY A 323 -2.63 -22.11 5.76
CA GLY A 323 -3.45 -22.20 6.97
C GLY A 323 -4.35 -20.97 7.19
N VAL A 324 -3.75 -19.78 7.17
CA VAL A 324 -4.48 -18.51 7.24
C VAL A 324 -4.20 -17.70 5.98
N LEU A 325 -5.19 -17.63 5.10
CA LEU A 325 -5.12 -16.84 3.88
C LEU A 325 -5.36 -15.36 4.22
N GLN A 326 -4.39 -14.52 3.85
CA GLN A 326 -4.57 -13.08 3.91
C GLN A 326 -5.33 -12.62 2.66
N PRO A 327 -6.24 -11.63 2.78
CA PRO A 327 -6.87 -11.03 1.61
C PRO A 327 -5.84 -10.49 0.62
N ALA A 328 -6.18 -10.54 -0.66
CA ALA A 328 -5.39 -9.97 -1.71
C ALA A 328 -6.06 -8.70 -2.27
N ALA A 329 -5.23 -7.75 -2.70
CA ALA A 329 -5.67 -6.46 -3.22
C ALA A 329 -5.72 -6.49 -4.75
N VAL A 330 -6.70 -5.80 -5.32
CA VAL A 330 -6.85 -5.55 -6.75
C VAL A 330 -6.98 -4.06 -6.92
N SER A 331 -6.22 -3.48 -7.83
CA SER A 331 -6.28 -2.05 -8.10
C SER A 331 -6.40 -1.75 -9.59
N ILE A 332 -7.20 -0.74 -9.92
CA ILE A 332 -7.33 -0.21 -11.29
C ILE A 332 -7.04 1.28 -11.32
N TYR A 333 -6.23 1.69 -12.29
CA TYR A 333 -5.87 3.09 -12.52
C TYR A 333 -5.50 3.35 -13.99
N GLU A 334 -5.64 4.60 -14.43
CA GLU A 334 -5.12 5.01 -15.74
C GLU A 334 -3.58 5.11 -15.69
N TYR A 335 -2.92 4.69 -16.78
CA TYR A 335 -1.45 4.65 -16.85
C TYR A 335 -0.80 6.03 -16.60
N TYR A 336 -1.45 7.10 -17.06
CA TYR A 336 -0.97 8.47 -16.94
C TYR A 336 -1.51 9.21 -15.70
N GLU A 337 -2.50 8.66 -15.01
CA GLU A 337 -3.12 9.27 -13.83
C GLU A 337 -3.39 8.21 -12.76
N GLN A 338 -2.49 8.17 -11.77
CA GLN A 338 -2.48 7.16 -10.72
C GLN A 338 -3.42 7.54 -9.56
N THR A 339 -4.72 7.61 -9.82
CA THR A 339 -5.76 7.60 -8.78
C THR A 339 -6.36 6.20 -8.70
N PRO A 340 -5.72 5.25 -7.99
CA PRO A 340 -6.15 3.86 -7.99
C PRO A 340 -7.43 3.65 -7.21
N CYS A 341 -8.37 2.92 -7.83
CA CYS A 341 -9.48 2.29 -7.12
C CYS A 341 -9.02 0.91 -6.66
N VAL A 342 -8.99 0.69 -5.34
CA VAL A 342 -8.51 -0.56 -4.73
C VAL A 342 -9.68 -1.31 -4.09
N LYS A 343 -9.77 -2.61 -4.35
CA LYS A 343 -10.69 -3.56 -3.71
C LYS A 343 -9.93 -4.78 -3.22
N PHE A 344 -10.45 -5.43 -2.20
CA PHE A 344 -9.89 -6.67 -1.68
C PHE A 344 -10.78 -7.85 -2.06
N TYR A 345 -10.20 -9.05 -2.06
CA TYR A 345 -10.95 -10.29 -2.22
C TYR A 345 -10.36 -11.42 -1.37
N HIS A 346 -11.24 -12.32 -0.92
CA HIS A 346 -10.90 -13.49 -0.12
C HIS A 346 -11.96 -14.58 -0.33
N PRO A 347 -11.61 -15.89 -0.33
CA PRO A 347 -12.59 -16.97 -0.57
C PRO A 347 -13.72 -17.03 0.46
N GLU A 348 -13.40 -16.85 1.74
CA GLU A 348 -14.35 -17.00 2.84
C GLU A 348 -14.92 -15.69 3.39
N ARG A 349 -14.30 -14.55 3.05
CA ARG A 349 -14.67 -13.25 3.64
C ARG A 349 -15.40 -12.41 2.61
N ARG A 350 -16.50 -11.79 3.04
CA ARG A 350 -17.24 -10.84 2.20
C ARG A 350 -16.31 -9.68 1.82
N SER A 351 -16.21 -9.40 0.52
CA SER A 351 -15.40 -8.29 -0.03
C SER A 351 -13.91 -8.29 0.35
N GLY A 352 -13.36 -9.43 0.82
CA GLY A 352 -11.95 -9.52 1.21
C GLY A 352 -11.56 -8.61 2.37
N GLU A 353 -12.51 -8.24 3.23
CA GLU A 353 -12.24 -7.36 4.37
C GLU A 353 -11.13 -7.95 5.27
N LEU A 354 -10.21 -7.07 5.68
CA LEU A 354 -9.18 -7.42 6.66
C LEU A 354 -9.82 -7.64 8.01
N LEU A 355 -9.29 -8.59 8.78
CA LEU A 355 -9.71 -8.76 10.16
C LEU A 355 -9.24 -7.55 10.96
N GLN A 356 -10.20 -6.74 11.38
CA GLN A 356 -9.96 -5.56 12.19
C GLN A 356 -10.74 -5.69 13.50
N LEU A 357 -10.06 -5.38 14.59
CA LEU A 357 -10.70 -5.12 15.87
C LEU A 357 -10.93 -3.62 15.94
N CYS A 358 -12.17 -3.22 15.70
CA CYS A 358 -12.56 -1.81 15.66
C CYS A 358 -13.23 -1.40 16.96
N LYS A 359 -12.71 -0.34 17.58
CA LYS A 359 -13.36 0.42 18.64
C LYS A 359 -13.73 1.80 18.08
N LYS A 360 -15.02 2.00 17.76
CA LYS A 360 -15.48 3.24 17.10
C LYS A 360 -14.64 3.53 15.84
N ASP A 361 -13.85 4.60 15.85
CA ASP A 361 -12.98 5.05 14.74
C ASP A 361 -11.54 4.49 14.80
N GLU A 362 -11.18 3.76 15.86
CA GLU A 362 -9.84 3.20 16.03
C GLU A 362 -9.88 1.68 15.77
N CYS A 363 -9.36 1.27 14.61
CA CYS A 363 -9.27 -0.12 14.22
C CYS A 363 -7.81 -0.60 14.24
N THR A 364 -7.55 -1.70 14.93
CA THR A 364 -6.26 -2.40 14.88
C THR A 364 -6.37 -3.59 13.92
N CYS A 365 -5.36 -3.81 13.07
CA CYS A 365 -5.25 -5.08 12.32
C CYS A 365 -5.18 -6.21 13.33
N ALA A 366 -5.86 -7.30 13.03
CA ALA A 366 -5.72 -8.51 13.81
C ALA A 366 -5.79 -9.73 12.89
N GLU A 367 -4.95 -9.72 11.85
CA GLU A 367 -4.61 -10.89 11.04
C GLU A 367 -3.66 -11.81 11.82
N GLU A 368 -4.11 -12.30 12.96
CA GLU A 368 -3.40 -13.31 13.76
C GLU A 368 -4.08 -14.68 13.62
N ASN A 369 -3.32 -15.75 13.87
CA ASN A 369 -3.92 -17.07 13.97
C ASN A 369 -4.88 -17.12 15.17
N CYS A 370 -5.97 -17.88 15.04
CA CYS A 370 -6.89 -18.11 16.15
C CYS A 370 -6.20 -18.80 17.34
N SER A 371 -6.53 -18.38 18.56
CA SER A 371 -6.33 -19.25 19.72
C SER A 371 -7.19 -20.50 19.55
N MET A 372 -6.60 -21.68 19.74
CA MET A 372 -7.34 -22.95 19.76
C MET A 372 -7.55 -23.38 21.21
N GLN A 373 -8.80 -23.70 21.57
CA GLN A 373 -9.09 -24.29 22.87
C GLN A 373 -8.31 -25.61 23.00
N LYS A 374 -7.45 -25.71 24.01
CA LYS A 374 -6.64 -26.89 24.25
C LYS A 374 -7.56 -28.00 24.74
N LYS A 375 -7.76 -29.02 23.89
CA LYS A 375 -8.56 -30.21 24.17
C LYS A 375 -7.63 -31.42 24.16
N GLY A 376 -7.61 -32.22 25.23
CA GLY A 376 -6.80 -33.43 25.33
C GLY A 376 -6.15 -33.61 26.70
N LYS A 377 -5.19 -34.54 26.78
CA LYS A 377 -4.38 -34.76 27.99
C LYS A 377 -3.19 -33.79 27.98
N ILE A 378 -3.35 -32.67 28.67
CA ILE A 378 -2.30 -31.65 28.84
C ILE A 378 -1.56 -31.98 30.14
N SER A 379 -0.22 -31.98 30.11
CA SER A 379 0.61 -32.22 31.30
C SER A 379 0.59 -31.00 32.23
N ASN A 380 0.72 -31.25 33.53
CA ASN A 380 0.76 -30.18 34.54
C ASN A 380 2.03 -29.32 34.36
N ASP A 381 3.16 -29.96 34.05
CA ASP A 381 4.42 -29.28 33.74
C ASP A 381 4.26 -28.24 32.63
N LEU A 382 3.52 -28.57 31.56
CA LEU A 382 3.30 -27.67 30.44
C LEU A 382 2.43 -26.46 30.84
N ARG A 383 1.42 -26.67 31.69
CA ARG A 383 0.58 -25.56 32.21
C ARG A 383 1.42 -24.62 33.07
N THR A 384 2.23 -25.17 33.96
CA THR A 384 3.11 -24.40 34.84
C THR A 384 4.19 -23.64 34.06
N GLU A 385 4.89 -24.31 33.13
CA GLU A 385 5.88 -23.69 32.26
C GLU A 385 5.26 -22.54 31.45
N LYS A 386 4.08 -22.77 30.85
CA LYS A 386 3.38 -21.73 30.09
C LYS A 386 2.98 -20.54 30.97
N SER A 387 2.43 -20.78 32.16
CA SER A 387 2.03 -19.71 33.10
C SER A 387 3.19 -18.78 33.49
N CYS A 388 4.42 -19.30 33.42
CA CYS A 388 5.66 -18.63 33.77
C CYS A 388 6.52 -18.23 32.57
N GLU A 389 6.00 -18.35 31.35
CA GLU A 389 6.77 -18.06 30.16
C GLU A 389 7.16 -16.58 30.06
N THR A 390 8.46 -16.32 29.92
CA THR A 390 9.06 -14.97 29.82
C THR A 390 10.14 -14.92 28.73
N THR A 391 9.89 -15.58 27.60
CA THR A 391 10.84 -15.57 26.48
C THR A 391 10.84 -14.22 25.76
N PRO A 392 11.90 -13.85 25.02
CA PRO A 392 11.93 -12.62 24.21
C PRO A 392 10.78 -12.55 23.19
N THR A 393 10.22 -13.69 22.79
CA THR A 393 9.19 -13.84 21.77
C THR A 393 7.78 -14.04 22.33
N SER A 394 7.63 -14.45 23.59
CA SER A 394 6.33 -14.75 24.20
C SER A 394 6.41 -14.61 25.72
N LYS A 395 5.49 -13.83 26.28
CA LYS A 395 5.41 -13.50 27.71
C LYS A 395 3.97 -13.67 28.18
N ILE A 396 3.76 -14.46 29.23
CA ILE A 396 2.46 -14.55 29.90
C ILE A 396 2.46 -13.59 31.07
N ASP A 397 1.63 -12.55 30.99
CA ASP A 397 1.51 -11.50 32.00
C ASP A 397 0.33 -11.74 32.96
N PHE A 398 -0.72 -12.43 32.49
CA PHE A 398 -1.88 -12.75 33.31
C PHE A 398 -2.35 -14.19 33.14
N VAL A 399 -2.93 -14.73 34.22
CA VAL A 399 -3.54 -16.06 34.27
C VAL A 399 -4.82 -15.96 35.09
N TYR A 400 -5.97 -16.14 34.44
CA TYR A 400 -7.29 -15.98 35.04
C TYR A 400 -8.14 -17.24 34.86
N LYS A 401 -8.92 -17.54 35.91
CA LYS A 401 -10.07 -18.44 35.80
C LYS A 401 -11.30 -17.57 35.54
N VAL A 402 -11.97 -17.81 34.43
CA VAL A 402 -13.11 -16.97 33.98
C VAL A 402 -14.35 -17.82 33.73
N GLY A 403 -15.53 -17.25 33.98
CA GLY A 403 -16.83 -17.85 33.66
C GLY A 403 -17.51 -17.09 32.53
N LEU A 404 -17.92 -17.79 31.46
CA LEU A 404 -18.58 -17.15 30.30
C LEU A 404 -20.08 -16.90 30.58
N GLU A 405 -20.50 -15.63 30.63
CA GLU A 405 -21.89 -15.24 30.93
C GLU A 405 -22.71 -14.90 29.67
N LYS A 406 -22.09 -14.23 28.70
CA LYS A 406 -22.78 -13.78 27.47
C LYS A 406 -21.89 -13.93 26.25
N THR A 407 -22.51 -14.26 25.12
CA THR A 407 -21.88 -14.32 23.80
C THR A 407 -22.71 -13.49 22.84
N GLU A 408 -22.07 -12.59 22.13
CA GLU A 408 -22.66 -11.79 21.06
C GLU A 408 -21.86 -12.03 19.79
N ASN A 409 -22.54 -12.56 18.78
CA ASN A 409 -21.90 -12.86 17.50
C ASN A 409 -21.99 -11.63 16.60
N GLY A 410 -20.85 -11.05 16.25
CA GLY A 410 -20.77 -9.91 15.35
C GLY A 410 -20.44 -10.31 13.91
N LEU A 411 -20.45 -9.33 13.02
CA LEU A 411 -20.05 -9.49 11.62
C LEU A 411 -18.52 -9.49 11.46
N SER A 412 -17.82 -8.66 12.25
CA SER A 412 -16.36 -8.52 12.24
C SER A 412 -15.70 -9.08 13.51
N THR A 413 -16.37 -8.96 14.66
CA THR A 413 -15.83 -9.34 15.97
C THR A 413 -16.91 -10.00 16.81
N ASP A 414 -16.57 -11.14 17.42
CA ASP A 414 -17.39 -11.78 18.43
C ASP A 414 -17.00 -11.30 19.81
N ILE A 415 -18.01 -11.08 20.64
CA ILE A 415 -17.88 -10.52 21.96
C ILE A 415 -18.30 -11.57 22.98
N TYR A 416 -17.37 -11.91 23.88
CA TYR A 416 -17.57 -12.84 24.97
C TYR A 416 -17.48 -12.08 26.29
N THR A 417 -18.60 -11.89 26.96
CA THR A 417 -18.63 -11.29 28.30
C THR A 417 -18.35 -12.37 29.33
N MET A 418 -17.18 -12.29 29.96
CA MET A 418 -16.75 -13.27 30.96
C MET A 418 -16.54 -12.60 32.32
N ARG A 419 -16.91 -13.29 33.40
CA ARG A 419 -16.58 -12.89 34.76
C ARG A 419 -15.24 -13.47 35.15
N VAL A 420 -14.31 -12.65 35.63
CA VAL A 420 -13.07 -13.14 36.22
C VAL A 420 -13.40 -13.68 37.61
N LEU A 421 -13.30 -14.99 37.78
CA LEU A 421 -13.64 -15.68 39.03
C LEU A 421 -12.47 -15.63 40.01
N GLU A 422 -11.27 -15.96 39.52
CA GLU A 422 -10.04 -16.01 40.32
C GLU A 422 -8.87 -15.48 39.48
N VAL A 423 -7.98 -14.74 40.13
CA VAL A 423 -6.75 -14.20 39.54
C VAL A 423 -5.57 -14.99 40.07
N ILE A 424 -5.00 -15.86 39.23
CA ILE A 424 -3.85 -16.68 39.60
C ILE A 424 -2.57 -15.85 39.43
N LYS A 425 -2.43 -15.16 38.28
CA LYS A 425 -1.32 -14.22 37.99
C LYS A 425 -1.88 -12.90 37.48
N GLY A 426 -1.44 -11.80 38.07
CA GLY A 426 -1.98 -10.45 37.82
C GLY A 426 -0.93 -9.40 37.48
N GLU A 427 0.08 -9.70 36.67
CA GLU A 427 1.07 -8.70 36.22
C GLU A 427 0.57 -7.88 35.01
N SER A 428 -0.70 -7.46 35.04
CA SER A 428 -1.37 -6.81 33.91
C SER A 428 -1.74 -5.35 34.14
N TYR A 429 -2.09 -4.63 33.06
CA TYR A 429 -2.60 -3.25 33.16
C TYR A 429 -4.02 -3.14 33.72
N ASP A 430 -4.74 -4.26 33.82
CA ASP A 430 -6.10 -4.30 34.38
C ASP A 430 -6.05 -4.28 35.91
N VAL A 431 -6.62 -3.24 36.52
CA VAL A 431 -6.62 -3.03 37.97
C VAL A 431 -7.82 -3.74 38.59
N ASN A 432 -7.55 -4.67 39.52
CA ASN A 432 -8.54 -5.47 40.26
C ASN A 432 -9.56 -6.20 39.35
N PRO A 433 -9.10 -7.13 38.49
CA PRO A 433 -9.99 -7.85 37.57
C PRO A 433 -10.92 -8.83 38.29
N GLU A 434 -10.56 -9.33 39.47
CA GLU A 434 -11.32 -10.35 40.19
C GLU A 434 -12.76 -9.94 40.52
N GLY A 435 -13.70 -10.83 40.26
CA GLY A 435 -15.15 -10.62 40.42
C GLY A 435 -15.81 -9.75 39.35
N GLN A 436 -15.03 -9.05 38.52
CA GLN A 436 -15.53 -8.11 37.51
C GLN A 436 -15.91 -8.81 36.21
N LEU A 437 -16.84 -8.19 35.47
CA LEU A 437 -17.10 -8.55 34.08
C LEU A 437 -16.08 -7.90 33.17
N ARG A 438 -15.51 -8.70 32.28
CA ARG A 438 -14.55 -8.31 31.25
C ARG A 438 -15.00 -8.81 29.90
N THR A 439 -14.63 -8.04 28.88
CA THR A 439 -15.03 -8.31 27.51
C THR A 439 -13.85 -8.97 26.79
N PHE A 440 -14.05 -10.18 26.30
CA PHE A 440 -13.09 -10.89 25.48
C PHE A 440 -13.53 -10.83 24.02
N LEU A 441 -12.62 -10.45 23.13
CA LEU A 441 -12.86 -10.25 21.71
C LEU A 441 -12.18 -11.37 20.93
N SER A 442 -12.88 -11.93 19.95
CA SER A 442 -12.34 -12.91 19.02
C SER A 442 -12.96 -12.72 17.63
N PHE A 443 -12.42 -13.43 16.63
CA PHE A 443 -12.92 -13.39 15.27
C PHE A 443 -14.01 -14.42 15.00
N PRO A 444 -14.95 -14.12 14.09
CA PRO A 444 -15.97 -15.07 13.63
C PRO A 444 -15.42 -16.40 13.08
N HIS A 445 -14.27 -16.36 12.40
CA HIS A 445 -13.63 -17.58 11.87
C HIS A 445 -13.02 -18.46 12.98
N CYS A 446 -12.76 -17.90 14.17
CA CYS A 446 -12.23 -18.61 15.33
C CYS A 446 -13.31 -19.32 16.17
N ARG A 447 -14.60 -19.11 15.90
CA ARG A 447 -15.71 -19.69 16.68
C ARG A 447 -15.57 -21.19 16.89
N VAL A 448 -15.23 -21.91 15.82
CA VAL A 448 -15.10 -23.39 15.83
C VAL A 448 -13.86 -23.83 16.61
N ALA A 449 -12.74 -23.10 16.46
CA ALA A 449 -11.48 -23.38 17.16
C ALA A 449 -11.57 -23.09 18.66
N LEU A 450 -12.28 -22.02 19.03
CA LEU A 450 -12.48 -21.60 20.40
C LEU A 450 -13.52 -22.44 21.13
N ASP A 451 -14.62 -22.84 20.48
CA ASP A 451 -15.68 -23.68 21.04
C ASP A 451 -16.09 -23.31 22.48
N LEU A 452 -16.25 -22.01 22.73
CA LEU A 452 -16.63 -21.47 24.02
C LEU A 452 -18.14 -21.62 24.24
N VAL A 453 -18.53 -22.14 25.40
CA VAL A 453 -19.91 -22.49 25.75
C VAL A 453 -20.37 -21.62 26.91
N LYS A 454 -21.52 -20.96 26.74
CA LYS A 454 -22.12 -20.13 27.79
C LYS A 454 -22.39 -20.93 29.06
N GLY A 455 -22.08 -20.35 30.22
CA GLY A 455 -22.26 -20.94 31.55
C GLY A 455 -21.13 -21.88 31.98
N LYS A 456 -20.04 -21.95 31.22
CA LYS A 456 -18.86 -22.75 31.52
C LYS A 456 -17.69 -21.88 31.97
N ASN A 457 -16.73 -22.53 32.64
CA ASN A 457 -15.52 -21.90 33.13
C ASN A 457 -14.31 -22.27 32.25
N TYR A 458 -13.36 -21.36 32.14
CA TYR A 458 -12.17 -21.50 31.31
C TYR A 458 -10.95 -20.92 32.04
N LEU A 459 -9.79 -21.55 31.83
CA LEU A 459 -8.48 -20.99 32.13
C LEU A 459 -8.02 -20.16 30.94
N ILE A 460 -7.70 -18.89 31.16
CA ILE A 460 -7.14 -18.00 30.14
C ILE A 460 -5.78 -17.49 30.60
N MET A 461 -4.75 -17.65 29.75
CA MET A 461 -3.43 -17.06 29.94
C MET A 461 -3.06 -16.19 28.74
N GLY A 462 -2.55 -14.98 28.97
CA GLY A 462 -2.20 -14.07 27.87
C GLY A 462 -1.18 -13.00 28.24
N THR A 463 -0.89 -12.12 27.29
CA THR A 463 0.03 -10.98 27.46
C THR A 463 -0.75 -9.68 27.67
N SER A 464 -0.15 -8.76 28.42
CA SER A 464 -0.65 -7.40 28.63
C SER A 464 -0.74 -6.58 27.35
N LYS A 465 -0.08 -7.00 26.25
CA LYS A 465 -0.22 -6.36 24.93
C LYS A 465 -1.62 -6.54 24.32
N ASP A 466 -2.31 -7.61 24.71
CA ASP A 466 -3.65 -7.96 24.19
C ASP A 466 -4.77 -7.29 25.01
N ILE A 467 -4.41 -6.48 26.01
CA ILE A 467 -5.35 -5.78 26.87
C ILE A 467 -5.51 -4.34 26.36
N HIS A 468 -6.75 -3.97 26.05
CA HIS A 468 -7.11 -2.63 25.64
C HIS A 468 -8.03 -1.99 26.68
N LYS A 469 -7.79 -0.71 26.96
CA LYS A 469 -8.62 0.06 27.89
C LYS A 469 -9.89 0.54 27.17
N ASP A 470 -11.04 0.23 27.75
CA ASP A 470 -12.33 0.76 27.33
C ASP A 470 -12.69 1.97 28.19
N ASP A 471 -12.22 3.15 27.79
CA ASP A 471 -12.48 4.41 28.50
C ASP A 471 -13.96 4.75 28.66
N ASP A 472 -14.84 4.30 27.75
CA ASP A 472 -16.27 4.59 27.79
C ASP A 472 -16.96 3.85 28.95
N ASN A 473 -16.68 2.55 29.08
CA ASN A 473 -17.24 1.70 30.13
C ASN A 473 -16.35 1.63 31.39
N ARG A 474 -15.21 2.33 31.38
CA ARG A 474 -14.15 2.23 32.40
C ARG A 474 -13.76 0.78 32.69
N SER A 475 -13.72 -0.04 31.65
CA SER A 475 -13.42 -1.47 31.72
C SER A 475 -12.20 -1.80 30.85
N PHE A 476 -11.82 -3.07 30.86
CA PHE A 476 -10.73 -3.58 30.02
C PHE A 476 -11.28 -4.67 29.09
N GLN A 477 -10.76 -4.65 27.87
CA GLN A 477 -11.08 -5.60 26.81
C GLN A 477 -9.85 -6.44 26.50
N TYR A 478 -10.06 -7.72 26.24
CA TYR A 478 -9.01 -8.71 26.04
C TYR A 478 -9.14 -9.31 24.65
N VAL A 479 -8.08 -9.28 23.85
CA VAL A 479 -8.07 -9.93 22.54
C VAL A 479 -7.60 -11.36 22.68
N LEU A 480 -8.39 -12.32 22.18
CA LEU A 480 -7.99 -13.72 22.09
C LEU A 480 -7.18 -13.92 20.80
N GLY A 481 -5.86 -13.75 20.90
CA GLY A 481 -4.90 -13.86 19.80
C GLY A 481 -4.16 -15.21 19.75
N GLU A 482 -3.22 -15.36 18.82
CA GLU A 482 -2.52 -16.65 18.60
C GLU A 482 -1.83 -17.18 19.86
N THR A 483 -1.31 -16.27 20.68
CA THR A 483 -0.52 -16.60 21.87
C THR A 483 -1.38 -16.89 23.11
N THR A 484 -2.69 -16.61 23.06
CA THR A 484 -3.60 -16.78 24.19
C THR A 484 -3.84 -18.28 24.45
N TRP A 485 -3.58 -18.72 25.68
CA TRP A 485 -3.92 -20.07 26.12
C TRP A 485 -5.37 -20.11 26.60
N ILE A 486 -6.15 -21.06 26.11
CA ILE A 486 -7.54 -21.27 26.53
C ILE A 486 -7.76 -22.76 26.79
N GLU A 487 -8.19 -23.09 27.99
CA GLU A 487 -8.50 -24.47 28.40
C GLU A 487 -9.82 -24.52 29.18
N TYR A 488 -10.64 -25.53 28.92
CA TYR A 488 -11.90 -25.74 29.65
C TYR A 488 -11.61 -26.09 31.11
N TRP A 489 -12.21 -25.34 32.04
CA TRP A 489 -12.16 -25.61 33.48
C TRP A 489 -13.46 -26.30 33.91
N PRO A 490 -13.46 -27.62 34.15
CA PRO A 490 -14.69 -28.34 34.51
C PRO A 490 -15.25 -27.88 35.86
N THR A 491 -16.57 -27.95 36.00
CA THR A 491 -17.23 -27.63 37.28
C THR A 491 -16.95 -28.71 38.34
N ASN A 492 -17.10 -28.39 39.63
CA ASN A 492 -16.86 -29.34 40.72
C ASN A 492 -17.68 -30.64 40.60
N ALA A 493 -18.88 -30.56 40.03
CA ALA A 493 -19.71 -31.73 39.74
C ALA A 493 -19.15 -32.58 38.58
N GLU A 494 -18.62 -31.94 37.53
CA GLU A 494 -17.99 -32.63 36.40
C GLU A 494 -16.64 -33.23 36.77
N CYS A 495 -15.91 -32.66 37.73
CA CYS A 495 -14.66 -33.21 38.24
C CYS A 495 -14.81 -34.60 38.90
N GLN A 496 -16.04 -34.99 39.28
CA GLN A 496 -16.36 -36.33 39.76
C GLN A 496 -16.40 -37.38 38.62
N ILE A 497 -16.46 -36.93 37.37
CA ILE A 497 -16.46 -37.80 36.18
C ILE A 497 -15.01 -38.15 35.84
N GLU A 498 -14.72 -39.44 35.65
CA GLU A 498 -13.37 -39.95 35.39
C GLU A 498 -12.66 -39.24 34.21
N LYS A 499 -13.44 -38.82 33.19
CA LYS A 499 -12.95 -38.06 32.05
C LYS A 499 -12.30 -36.71 32.43
N HIS A 500 -12.84 -36.02 33.43
CA HIS A 500 -12.43 -34.66 33.81
C HIS A 500 -11.56 -34.61 35.06
N ARG A 501 -11.52 -35.71 35.83
CA ARG A 501 -10.80 -35.81 37.09
C ARG A 501 -9.32 -35.42 36.98
N GLN A 502 -8.61 -35.93 35.97
CA GLN A 502 -7.20 -35.59 35.75
C GLN A 502 -7.00 -34.11 35.42
N THR A 503 -7.90 -33.52 34.62
CA THR A 503 -7.83 -32.09 34.27
C THR A 503 -8.07 -31.21 35.48
N CYS A 504 -9.07 -31.53 36.32
CA CYS A 504 -9.36 -30.74 37.53
C CYS A 504 -8.19 -30.75 38.51
N VAL A 505 -7.66 -31.95 38.82
CA VAL A 505 -6.50 -32.09 39.72
C VAL A 505 -5.31 -31.31 39.17
N GLY A 506 -5.03 -31.39 37.87
CA GLY A 506 -3.91 -30.67 37.27
C GLY A 506 -4.06 -29.15 37.26
N LEU A 507 -5.28 -28.63 37.12
CA LEU A 507 -5.57 -27.20 37.18
C LEU A 507 -5.44 -26.67 38.62
N GLU A 508 -5.96 -27.42 39.60
CA GLU A 508 -5.85 -27.09 41.02
C GLU A 508 -4.40 -27.15 41.52
N GLU A 509 -3.63 -28.17 41.12
CA GLU A 509 -2.20 -28.29 41.43
C GLU A 509 -1.40 -27.10 40.87
N MET A 510 -1.65 -26.72 39.61
CA MET A 510 -0.98 -25.58 38.98
C MET A 510 -1.30 -24.26 39.70
N GLN A 511 -2.56 -24.05 40.09
CA GLN A 511 -2.98 -22.90 40.87
C GLN A 511 -2.26 -22.86 42.23
N GLN A 512 -2.29 -23.97 42.99
CA GLN A 512 -1.62 -24.06 44.29
C GLN A 512 -0.11 -23.88 44.19
N GLN A 513 0.52 -24.45 43.16
CA GLN A 513 1.95 -24.32 42.92
C GLN A 513 2.33 -22.85 42.67
N TYR A 514 1.54 -22.14 41.85
CA TYR A 514 1.76 -20.72 41.59
C TYR A 514 1.56 -19.88 42.86
N GLU A 515 0.51 -20.13 43.65
CA GLU A 515 0.27 -19.41 44.91
C GLU A 515 1.40 -19.61 45.94
N LEU A 516 2.00 -20.80 45.98
CA LEU A 516 3.05 -21.14 46.94
C LEU A 516 4.46 -20.69 46.52
N VAL A 517 4.81 -20.87 45.24
CA VAL A 517 6.19 -20.73 44.74
C VAL A 517 6.32 -19.63 43.69
N GLY A 518 5.21 -19.20 43.08
CA GLY A 518 5.20 -18.31 41.92
C GLY A 518 5.90 -18.94 40.72
N CYS A 519 6.54 -18.10 39.91
CA CYS A 519 7.43 -18.56 38.84
C CYS A 519 8.86 -18.69 39.37
N GLY A 520 9.42 -19.89 39.33
CA GLY A 520 10.84 -20.11 39.57
C GLY A 520 11.69 -19.32 38.57
N GLN A 521 12.75 -18.68 39.05
CA GLN A 521 13.72 -17.93 38.23
C GLN A 521 14.52 -18.84 37.30
#